data_AF-A0A175REF5-F1
#
_entry.id   AF-A0A175REF5-F1
#
_cell.length_a   1.000
_cell.length_b   1.000
_cell.length_c   1.000
_cell.angle_alpha   90.00
_cell.angle_beta   90.00
_cell.angle_gamma   90.00
#
_symmetry.space_group_name_H-M   'P 1'
#
loop_
_entity.id
_entity.type
_entity.pdbx_description
1 polymer ?
#
loop_
_entity_poly.entity_id
_entity_poly.type
_entity_poly.pdbx_seq_one_letter_code
_entity_poly.pdbx_strand_id
1 'polypeptide(L)'
;ESLVIIPTYDEAENIRPIVGRTLAATDDTVHVLVVDDNSPDGTGEIADQLATETDRVHVLHRTVKDGLGGAYLAGFAWGLEHGYDKLVEMDADGSHHPEYLPWMLELADSNDLVLGSRWVKGGQVENWPWYREALSRGGNLYTRVALGIAVRDATGGFRVFTRSALERI
;
A
#
# COMPACT_ATOMS: atom_id res chain seq x y z
N GLU A 1 8.67 -1.43 14.23
CA GLU A 1 7.24 -1.61 13.87
C GLU A 1 7.00 -1.26 12.40
N SER A 2 5.90 -1.73 11.80
CA SER A 2 5.58 -1.48 10.39
C SER A 2 4.23 -0.78 10.25
N LEU A 3 4.12 0.17 9.32
CA LEU A 3 2.89 0.90 9.04
C LEU A 3 2.38 0.57 7.63
N VAL A 4 1.17 0.07 7.52
CA VAL A 4 0.47 -0.12 6.25
C VAL A 4 -0.39 1.10 5.95
N ILE A 5 -0.03 1.83 4.90
CA ILE A 5 -0.70 3.05 4.48
C ILE A 5 -1.73 2.66 3.41
N ILE A 6 -2.99 2.93 3.70
CA ILE A 6 -4.13 2.65 2.82
C ILE A 6 -4.81 3.98 2.47
N PRO A 7 -4.49 4.56 1.30
CA PRO A 7 -5.22 5.71 0.78
C PRO A 7 -6.65 5.34 0.44
N THR A 8 -7.60 6.22 0.78
CA THR A 8 -9.02 6.02 0.49
C THR A 8 -9.68 7.24 -0.12
N TYR A 9 -10.55 6.98 -1.09
CA TYR A 9 -11.53 7.94 -1.61
C TYR A 9 -12.69 7.15 -2.23
N ASP A 10 -13.90 7.27 -1.67
CA ASP A 10 -15.07 6.46 -2.06
C ASP A 10 -14.85 4.94 -1.88
N GLU A 11 -14.39 4.52 -0.70
CA GLU A 11 -14.00 3.12 -0.38
C GLU A 11 -14.81 2.52 0.79
N ALA A 12 -16.02 3.02 1.07
CA ALA A 12 -16.79 2.63 2.26
C ALA A 12 -17.07 1.12 2.35
N GLU A 13 -17.27 0.46 1.21
CA GLU A 13 -17.51 -0.99 1.14
C GLU A 13 -16.23 -1.81 1.36
N ASN A 14 -15.06 -1.23 1.07
CA ASN A 14 -13.78 -1.93 1.04
C ASN A 14 -12.96 -1.73 2.32
N ILE A 15 -13.08 -0.57 2.97
CA ILE A 15 -12.17 -0.18 4.05
C ILE A 15 -12.20 -1.13 5.26
N ARG A 16 -13.39 -1.56 5.70
CA ARG A 16 -13.51 -2.48 6.84
C ARG A 16 -12.98 -3.88 6.50
N PRO A 17 -13.34 -4.51 5.37
CA PRO A 17 -12.73 -5.77 4.95
C PRO A 17 -11.21 -5.72 4.80
N ILE A 18 -10.65 -4.70 4.15
CA ILE A 18 -9.21 -4.64 3.86
C ILE A 18 -8.39 -4.42 5.13
N VAL A 19 -8.84 -3.54 6.03
CA VAL A 19 -8.20 -3.33 7.35
C VAL A 19 -8.26 -4.62 8.17
N GLY A 20 -9.44 -5.26 8.23
CA GLY A 20 -9.60 -6.52 8.97
C GLY A 20 -8.68 -7.64 8.45
N ARG A 21 -8.58 -7.82 7.13
CA ARG A 21 -7.66 -8.78 6.52
C ARG A 21 -6.19 -8.46 6.81
N THR A 22 -5.84 -7.17 6.79
CA THR A 22 -4.47 -6.71 7.08
C THR A 22 -4.06 -7.05 8.50
N LEU A 23 -4.91 -6.73 9.48
CA LEU A 23 -4.65 -7.02 10.89
C LEU A 23 -4.65 -8.51 11.19
N ALA A 24 -5.48 -9.31 10.51
CA ALA A 24 -5.53 -10.76 10.66
C ALA A 24 -4.32 -11.47 10.02
N ALA A 25 -3.77 -10.91 8.94
CA ALA A 25 -2.61 -11.46 8.25
C ALA A 25 -1.28 -11.19 8.97
N THR A 26 -1.25 -10.26 9.94
CA THR A 26 -0.03 -9.73 10.53
C THR A 26 -0.04 -9.79 12.06
N ASP A 27 1.15 -9.77 12.67
CA ASP A 27 1.27 -9.70 14.13
C ASP A 27 1.00 -8.29 14.68
N ASP A 28 1.12 -8.13 16.00
CA ASP A 28 0.85 -6.88 16.71
C ASP A 28 1.85 -5.75 16.40
N THR A 29 2.97 -6.03 15.72
CA THR A 29 3.95 -5.02 15.30
C THR A 29 3.58 -4.27 14.03
N VAL A 30 2.46 -4.66 13.39
CA VAL A 30 1.94 -4.03 12.17
C VAL A 30 0.70 -3.22 12.48
N HIS A 31 0.77 -1.93 12.15
CA HIS A 31 -0.32 -0.96 12.28
C HIS A 31 -0.83 -0.56 10.89
N VAL A 32 -2.04 0.00 10.85
CA VAL A 32 -2.67 0.51 9.62
C VAL A 32 -2.94 2.00 9.77
N LEU A 33 -2.53 2.78 8.77
CA LEU A 33 -2.93 4.16 8.61
C LEU A 33 -3.88 4.26 7.42
N VAL A 34 -5.14 4.56 7.70
CA VAL A 34 -6.10 4.96 6.67
C VAL A 34 -5.89 6.44 6.36
N VAL A 35 -5.58 6.77 5.12
CA VAL A 35 -5.42 8.15 4.66
C VAL A 35 -6.64 8.52 3.83
N ASP A 36 -7.62 9.18 4.44
CA ASP A 36 -8.88 9.51 3.80
C ASP A 36 -8.87 10.91 3.17
N ASP A 37 -9.15 10.96 1.86
CA ASP A 37 -9.17 12.20 1.07
C ASP A 37 -10.54 12.90 1.10
N ASN A 38 -11.12 13.03 2.30
CA ASN A 38 -12.44 13.63 2.54
C ASN A 38 -13.53 12.93 1.72
N SER A 39 -13.66 11.61 1.93
CA SER A 39 -14.61 10.77 1.21
C SER A 39 -16.05 11.15 1.51
N PRO A 40 -16.90 11.40 0.50
CA PRO A 40 -18.31 11.75 0.69
C PRO A 40 -19.23 10.57 1.01
N ASP A 41 -18.75 9.33 0.86
CA ASP A 41 -19.53 8.10 1.00
C ASP A 41 -19.54 7.52 2.43
N GLY A 42 -18.89 8.21 3.38
CA GLY A 42 -18.75 7.75 4.77
C GLY A 42 -17.51 6.91 5.05
N THR A 43 -16.58 6.75 4.09
CA THR A 43 -15.32 6.00 4.32
C THR A 43 -14.57 6.49 5.55
N GLY A 44 -14.40 7.81 5.69
CA GLY A 44 -13.73 8.41 6.84
C GLY A 44 -14.39 8.09 8.18
N GLU A 45 -15.72 8.09 8.24
CA GLU A 45 -16.47 7.73 9.47
C GLU A 45 -16.27 6.26 9.84
N ILE A 46 -16.22 5.36 8.84
CA ILE A 46 -15.94 3.94 9.07
C ILE A 46 -14.50 3.75 9.55
N ALA A 47 -13.54 4.48 8.97
CA ALA A 47 -12.15 4.46 9.40
C ALA A 47 -12.01 4.92 10.86
N ASP A 48 -12.71 5.99 11.26
CA ASP A 48 -12.72 6.48 12.64
C ASP A 48 -13.28 5.42 13.60
N GLN A 49 -14.36 4.72 13.22
CA GLN A 49 -14.90 3.63 14.03
C GLN A 49 -13.86 2.51 14.21
N LEU A 50 -13.16 2.11 13.14
CA LEU A 50 -12.10 1.09 13.22
C LEU A 50 -10.97 1.51 14.16
N ALA A 51 -10.60 2.78 14.18
CA ALA A 51 -9.59 3.30 15.12
C ALA A 51 -10.06 3.29 16.58
N THR A 52 -11.37 3.27 16.87
CA THR A 52 -11.87 3.07 18.24
C THR A 52 -11.88 1.60 18.68
N GLU A 53 -11.85 0.66 17.73
CA GLU A 53 -11.89 -0.77 17.99
C GLU A 53 -10.50 -1.33 18.39
N THR A 54 -9.41 -0.66 17.98
CA THR A 54 -8.03 -1.09 18.27
C THR A 54 -7.02 0.06 18.13
N ASP A 55 -5.97 0.03 18.96
CA ASP A 55 -4.86 1.01 18.89
C ASP A 55 -3.94 0.80 17.67
N ARG A 56 -4.11 -0.31 16.92
CA ARG A 56 -3.33 -0.62 15.71
C ARG A 56 -3.85 0.08 14.46
N VAL A 57 -4.96 0.82 14.54
CA VAL A 57 -5.55 1.56 13.41
C VAL A 57 -5.52 3.05 13.70
N HIS A 58 -5.01 3.79 12.74
CA HIS A 58 -4.95 5.25 12.75
C HIS A 58 -5.64 5.81 11.52
N VAL A 59 -6.12 7.04 11.62
CA VAL A 59 -6.79 7.73 10.52
C VAL A 59 -6.16 9.10 10.34
N LEU A 60 -5.81 9.41 9.09
CA LEU A 60 -5.36 10.73 8.65
C LEU A 60 -6.39 11.28 7.66
N HIS A 61 -7.22 12.20 8.13
CA HIS A 61 -8.17 12.93 7.28
C HIS A 61 -7.45 14.08 6.58
N ARG A 62 -7.45 14.05 5.25
CA ARG A 62 -6.92 15.12 4.39
C ARG A 62 -8.09 15.99 3.90
N THR A 63 -7.89 17.30 3.88
CA THR A 63 -8.95 18.26 3.54
C THR A 63 -9.25 18.37 2.05
N VAL A 64 -8.36 17.89 1.18
CA VAL A 64 -8.51 17.98 -0.28
C VAL A 64 -7.95 16.71 -0.92
N LYS A 65 -8.69 16.16 -1.88
CA LYS A 65 -8.21 15.10 -2.78
C LYS A 65 -7.14 15.66 -3.71
N ASP A 66 -5.88 15.42 -3.38
CA ASP A 66 -4.71 15.80 -4.20
C ASP A 66 -4.04 14.59 -4.87
N GLY A 67 -4.83 13.52 -5.07
CA GLY A 67 -4.41 12.31 -5.75
C GLY A 67 -3.65 11.30 -4.86
N LEU A 68 -3.52 10.09 -5.40
CA LEU A 68 -2.96 8.93 -4.71
C LEU A 68 -1.52 9.16 -4.23
N GLY A 69 -0.68 9.78 -5.05
CA GLY A 69 0.70 10.11 -4.67
C GLY A 69 0.77 11.05 -3.47
N GLY A 70 -0.10 12.06 -3.41
CA GLY A 70 -0.18 12.96 -2.27
C GLY A 70 -0.62 12.25 -0.98
N ALA A 71 -1.50 11.25 -1.09
CA ALA A 71 -1.93 10.44 0.05
C ALA A 71 -0.79 9.60 0.61
N TYR A 72 -0.02 8.94 -0.26
CA TYR A 72 1.16 8.19 0.17
C TYR A 72 2.23 9.10 0.77
N LEU A 73 2.50 10.28 0.18
CA LEU A 73 3.45 11.24 0.77
C LEU A 73 3.02 11.69 2.17
N ALA A 74 1.73 11.96 2.38
CA ALA A 74 1.20 12.32 3.68
C ALA A 74 1.30 11.15 4.68
N GLY A 75 0.98 9.93 4.24
CA GLY A 75 1.13 8.72 5.06
C GLY A 75 2.59 8.40 5.41
N PHE A 76 3.52 8.61 4.47
CA PHE A 76 4.95 8.46 4.72
C PHE A 76 5.45 9.46 5.75
N ALA A 77 5.11 10.74 5.59
CA ALA A 77 5.47 11.78 6.57
C ALA A 77 4.94 11.41 7.95
N TRP A 78 3.66 11.04 8.05
CA TRP A 78 3.04 10.62 9.30
C TRP A 78 3.77 9.41 9.92
N GLY A 79 4.02 8.35 9.16
CA GLY A 79 4.70 7.16 9.65
C GLY A 79 6.15 7.43 10.09
N LEU A 80 6.86 8.30 9.36
CA LEU A 80 8.21 8.69 9.72
C LEU A 80 8.24 9.50 11.03
N GLU A 81 7.32 10.44 11.23
CA GLU A 81 7.17 11.23 12.45
C GLU A 81 6.83 10.37 13.68
N HIS A 82 6.10 9.28 13.49
CA HIS A 82 5.68 8.37 14.57
C HIS A 82 6.66 7.21 14.84
N GLY A 83 7.83 7.21 14.20
CA GLY A 83 8.89 6.24 14.54
C GLY A 83 8.80 4.87 13.88
N TYR A 84 7.91 4.65 12.89
CA TYR A 84 7.82 3.37 12.18
C TYR A 84 9.06 3.06 11.33
N ASP A 85 9.51 1.80 11.32
CA ASP A 85 10.75 1.38 10.63
C ASP A 85 10.51 0.95 9.19
N LYS A 86 9.29 0.50 8.88
CA LYS A 86 8.87 0.03 7.57
C LYS A 86 7.53 0.68 7.21
N LEU A 87 7.42 1.19 6.00
CA LEU A 87 6.21 1.84 5.50
C LEU A 87 5.74 1.12 4.24
N VAL A 88 4.48 0.71 4.23
CA VAL A 88 3.90 -0.11 3.17
C VAL A 88 2.88 0.71 2.39
N GLU A 89 3.02 0.74 1.07
CA GLU A 89 1.98 1.22 0.16
C GLU A 89 1.02 0.06 -0.13
N MET A 90 -0.29 0.23 0.10
CA MET A 90 -1.29 -0.78 -0.23
C MET A 90 -2.68 -0.17 -0.51
N ASP A 91 -3.19 -0.41 -1.72
CA ASP A 91 -4.53 0.01 -2.13
C ASP A 91 -5.68 -0.64 -1.32
N ALA A 92 -6.80 0.09 -1.18
CA ALA A 92 -7.97 -0.34 -0.42
C ALA A 92 -8.88 -1.36 -1.15
N ASP A 93 -8.83 -1.41 -2.47
CA ASP A 93 -9.77 -2.15 -3.34
C ASP A 93 -9.62 -3.69 -3.32
N GLY A 94 -8.67 -4.20 -2.53
CA GLY A 94 -8.40 -5.63 -2.41
C GLY A 94 -7.62 -6.24 -3.57
N SER A 95 -7.12 -5.45 -4.52
CA SER A 95 -6.20 -5.91 -5.57
C SER A 95 -4.84 -6.34 -5.02
N HIS A 96 -4.47 -5.82 -3.86
CA HIS A 96 -3.32 -6.27 -3.08
C HIS A 96 -3.80 -7.22 -1.97
N HIS A 97 -3.11 -8.35 -1.84
CA HIS A 97 -3.44 -9.37 -0.85
C HIS A 97 -2.58 -9.16 0.41
N PRO A 98 -3.18 -8.73 1.55
CA PRO A 98 -2.42 -8.49 2.77
C PRO A 98 -1.74 -9.75 3.32
N GLU A 99 -2.16 -10.93 2.89
CA GLU A 99 -1.58 -12.22 3.30
C GLU A 99 -0.13 -12.40 2.83
N TYR A 100 0.35 -11.60 1.88
CA TYR A 100 1.77 -11.55 1.52
C TYR A 100 2.60 -10.61 2.40
N LEU A 101 1.98 -9.77 3.24
CA LEU A 101 2.69 -8.79 4.08
C LEU A 101 3.74 -9.44 4.98
N PRO A 102 3.48 -10.54 5.72
CA PRO A 102 4.50 -11.11 6.60
C PRO A 102 5.80 -11.42 5.87
N TRP A 103 5.69 -12.04 4.69
CA TRP A 103 6.84 -12.36 3.86
C TRP A 103 7.51 -11.11 3.27
N MET A 104 6.73 -10.12 2.82
CA MET A 104 7.29 -8.87 2.29
C MET A 104 8.02 -8.06 3.37
N LEU A 105 7.50 -8.05 4.60
CA LEU A 105 8.11 -7.37 5.75
C LEU A 105 9.39 -8.07 6.20
N GLU A 106 9.45 -9.41 6.16
CA GLU A 106 10.67 -10.19 6.41
C GLU A 106 11.75 -9.85 5.36
N LEU A 107 11.40 -9.81 4.08
CA LEU A 107 12.34 -9.43 3.02
C LEU A 107 12.89 -8.00 3.22
N ALA A 108 12.10 -7.10 3.78
CA ALA A 108 12.50 -5.73 4.04
C ALA A 108 13.51 -5.59 5.19
N ASP A 109 13.80 -6.65 5.96
CA ASP A 109 14.89 -6.63 6.96
C ASP A 109 16.28 -6.54 6.33
N SER A 110 16.40 -6.93 5.06
CA SER A 110 17.68 -6.94 4.33
C SER A 110 17.64 -6.18 3.00
N ASN A 111 16.50 -5.56 2.67
CA ASN A 111 16.30 -4.85 1.41
C ASN A 111 15.64 -3.49 1.66
N ASP A 112 16.19 -2.45 1.04
CA ASP A 112 15.69 -1.07 1.15
C ASP A 112 14.24 -0.92 0.65
N LEU A 113 13.88 -1.71 -0.36
CA LEU A 113 12.57 -1.72 -1.02
C LEU A 113 12.20 -3.15 -1.42
N VAL A 114 10.98 -3.56 -1.06
CA VAL A 114 10.35 -4.81 -1.51
C VAL A 114 9.10 -4.47 -2.30
N LEU A 115 8.91 -5.11 -3.46
CA LEU A 115 7.80 -4.86 -4.37
C LEU A 115 7.00 -6.15 -4.61
N GLY A 116 5.70 -6.10 -4.37
CA GLY A 116 4.75 -7.10 -4.83
C GLY A 116 4.61 -7.04 -6.35
N SER A 117 5.23 -7.99 -7.05
CA SER A 117 5.35 -7.96 -8.52
C SER A 117 4.48 -9.02 -9.19
N ARG A 118 3.64 -8.58 -10.13
CA ARG A 118 2.82 -9.47 -10.99
C ARG A 118 3.65 -10.22 -12.02
N TRP A 119 4.81 -9.67 -12.42
CA TRP A 119 5.58 -10.13 -13.58
C TRP A 119 6.86 -10.91 -13.24
N VAL A 120 6.92 -11.49 -12.04
CA VAL A 120 8.00 -12.42 -11.62
C VAL A 120 7.49 -13.86 -11.61
N LYS A 121 8.39 -14.84 -11.43
CA LYS A 121 7.98 -16.24 -11.31
C LYS A 121 7.06 -16.40 -10.08
N GLY A 122 5.87 -16.95 -10.30
CA GLY A 122 4.84 -17.09 -9.26
C GLY A 122 3.90 -15.89 -9.13
N GLY A 123 4.21 -14.75 -9.77
CA GLY A 123 3.30 -13.61 -9.86
C GLY A 123 2.15 -13.88 -10.83
N GLN A 124 0.96 -13.41 -10.49
CA GLN A 124 -0.24 -13.61 -11.28
C GLN A 124 -1.15 -12.38 -11.24
N VAL A 125 -2.00 -12.27 -12.27
CA VAL A 125 -3.15 -11.36 -12.29
C VAL A 125 -4.40 -12.21 -12.50
N GLU A 126 -5.45 -11.93 -11.76
CA GLU A 126 -6.72 -12.66 -11.86
C GLU A 126 -7.78 -11.79 -12.51
N ASN A 127 -8.65 -12.41 -13.31
CA ASN A 127 -9.80 -11.75 -13.94
C ASN A 127 -9.45 -10.54 -14.84
N TRP A 128 -8.22 -10.47 -15.36
CA TRP A 128 -7.83 -9.45 -16.33
C TRP A 128 -8.10 -9.93 -17.76
N PRO A 129 -8.69 -9.08 -18.61
CA PRO A 129 -8.76 -9.39 -20.02
C PRO A 129 -7.34 -9.37 -20.63
N TRP A 130 -7.07 -10.29 -21.56
CA TRP A 130 -5.73 -10.49 -22.14
C TRP A 130 -5.10 -9.20 -22.71
N TYR A 131 -5.91 -8.28 -23.24
CA TYR A 131 -5.41 -7.01 -23.78
C TYR A 131 -4.89 -6.08 -22.67
N ARG A 132 -5.49 -6.10 -21.48
CA ARG A 132 -5.05 -5.30 -20.32
C ARG A 132 -3.74 -5.85 -19.78
N GLU A 133 -3.58 -7.17 -19.76
CA GLU A 133 -2.31 -7.81 -19.43
C GLU A 133 -1.22 -7.46 -20.46
N ALA A 134 -1.52 -7.54 -21.76
CA ALA A 134 -0.57 -7.19 -22.82
C ALA A 134 -0.12 -5.73 -22.71
N LEU A 135 -1.05 -4.79 -22.46
CA LEU A 135 -0.74 -3.38 -22.23
C LEU A 135 0.15 -3.18 -21.00
N SER A 136 -0.15 -3.84 -19.88
CA SER A 136 0.64 -3.72 -18.65
C SER A 136 2.06 -4.28 -18.81
N ARG A 137 2.20 -5.46 -19.43
CA ARG A 137 3.52 -6.04 -19.73
C ARG A 137 4.30 -5.19 -20.72
N GLY A 138 3.65 -4.66 -21.76
CA GLY A 138 4.25 -3.77 -22.76
C GLY A 138 4.75 -2.46 -22.14
N GLY A 139 3.93 -1.82 -21.29
CA GLY A 139 4.33 -0.63 -20.54
C GLY A 139 5.52 -0.89 -19.63
N ASN A 140 5.51 -2.02 -18.90
CA ASN A 140 6.65 -2.42 -18.08
C ASN A 140 7.91 -2.69 -18.89
N LEU A 141 7.81 -3.33 -20.06
CA LEU A 141 8.95 -3.52 -20.97
C LEU A 141 9.51 -2.18 -21.43
N TYR A 142 8.63 -1.24 -21.84
CA TYR A 142 9.04 0.09 -22.23
C TYR A 142 9.79 0.81 -21.11
N THR A 143 9.22 0.86 -19.90
CA THR A 143 9.86 1.51 -18.74
C THR A 143 11.21 0.91 -18.42
N ARG A 144 11.34 -0.43 -18.47
CA ARG A 144 12.61 -1.12 -18.23
C ARG A 144 13.68 -0.75 -19.24
N VAL A 145 13.33 -0.71 -20.52
CA VAL A 145 14.28 -0.36 -21.59
C VAL A 145 14.65 1.12 -21.54
N ALA A 146 13.66 2.00 -21.37
CA ALA A 146 13.87 3.44 -21.36
C ALA A 146 14.71 3.92 -20.16
N LEU A 147 14.49 3.32 -18.98
CA LEU A 147 15.19 3.72 -17.74
C LEU A 147 16.39 2.82 -17.40
N GLY A 148 16.62 1.74 -18.15
CA GLY A 148 17.71 0.79 -17.87
C GLY A 148 17.54 0.00 -16.57
N ILE A 149 16.31 -0.16 -16.07
CA ILE A 149 16.04 -0.82 -14.78
C ILE A 149 15.71 -2.31 -14.96
N ALA A 150 16.13 -3.13 -13.98
CA ALA A 150 15.85 -4.57 -13.96
C ALA A 150 14.46 -4.93 -13.40
N VAL A 151 13.76 -3.96 -12.78
CA VAL A 151 12.46 -4.16 -12.11
C VAL A 151 11.40 -4.58 -13.12
N ARG A 152 10.77 -5.74 -12.90
CA ARG A 152 9.80 -6.32 -13.85
C ARG A 152 8.42 -5.70 -13.79
N ASP A 153 8.04 -5.13 -12.65
CA ASP A 153 6.74 -4.53 -12.40
C ASP A 153 6.87 -3.11 -11.84
N ALA A 154 7.45 -2.20 -12.62
CA ALA A 154 7.69 -0.81 -12.25
C ALA A 154 6.41 -0.02 -11.92
N THR A 155 5.23 -0.57 -12.23
CA THR A 155 3.92 0.06 -11.99
C THR A 155 3.14 -0.59 -10.85
N GLY A 156 3.71 -1.56 -10.13
CA GLY A 156 3.08 -2.15 -8.95
C GLY A 156 3.02 -1.15 -7.79
N GLY A 157 1.86 -1.07 -7.13
CA GLY A 157 1.59 -0.19 -5.98
C GLY A 157 1.75 -0.86 -4.62
N PHE A 158 2.02 -2.18 -4.57
CA PHE A 158 2.22 -2.89 -3.32
C PHE A 158 3.70 -2.93 -2.95
N ARG A 159 4.13 -2.07 -2.02
CA ARG A 159 5.55 -1.86 -1.74
C ARG A 159 5.82 -1.78 -0.25
N VAL A 160 6.97 -2.27 0.18
CA VAL A 160 7.52 -2.01 1.52
C VAL A 160 8.78 -1.19 1.35
N PHE A 161 8.83 -0.02 1.97
CA PHE A 161 10.03 0.78 2.09
C PHE A 161 10.57 0.69 3.51
N THR A 162 11.88 0.58 3.66
CA THR A 162 12.51 0.86 4.96
C THR A 162 12.50 2.37 5.20
N ARG A 163 12.41 2.78 6.46
CA ARG A 163 12.60 4.18 6.89
C ARG A 163 13.84 4.79 6.26
N SER A 164 14.98 4.08 6.35
CA SER A 164 16.26 4.56 5.82
C SER A 164 16.23 4.82 4.31
N ALA A 165 15.41 4.08 3.56
CA ALA A 165 15.25 4.26 2.13
C ALA A 165 14.40 5.49 1.81
N LEU A 166 13.30 5.69 2.53
CA LEU A 166 12.46 6.89 2.37
C LEU A 166 13.19 8.17 2.78
N GLU A 167 13.93 8.15 3.88
CA GLU A 167 14.69 9.33 4.36
C GLU A 167 15.83 9.76 3.42
N ARG A 168 16.20 8.92 2.43
CA ARG A 168 17.20 9.23 1.40
C ARG A 168 16.62 9.94 0.18
N ILE A 169 15.30 10.04 0.06
CA ILE A 169 14.57 10.63 -1.09
C ILE A 169 14.04 12.01 -0.70
#